data_AF-A0A3D3DKT7-F1
#
_entry.id   AF-A0A3D3DKT7-F1
#
_cell.length_a   1.000
_cell.length_b   1.000
_cell.length_c   1.000
_cell.angle_alpha   90.00
_cell.angle_beta   90.00
_cell.angle_gamma   90.00
#
_symmetry.space_group_name_H-M   'P 1'
#
loop_
_entity.id
_entity.type
_entity.pdbx_description
1 polymer ?
#
loop_
_entity_poly.entity_id
_entity_poly.type
_entity_poly.pdbx_seq_one_letter_code
_entity_poly.pdbx_strand_id
1 'polypeptide(L)' 'MATKRYQAIWDRICRGERILLDGATGTECERRGVPQVVNTWNSGAALSHPEIVRAIHEEYIECGAEIIITNTFSSS' A
#
# COMPACT_ATOMS: atom_id res chain seq x y z
N MET A 1 11.68 16.07 12.94
CA MET A 1 12.16 16.47 11.59
C MET A 1 11.62 15.47 10.59
N ALA A 2 10.78 15.89 9.65
CA ALA A 2 10.42 15.03 8.53
C ALA A 2 11.71 14.67 7.78
N THR A 3 11.92 13.40 7.46
CA THR A 3 13.13 12.97 6.73
C THR A 3 13.16 13.66 5.35
N LYS A 4 14.35 13.83 4.76
CA LYS A 4 14.52 14.48 3.44
C LYS A 4 13.56 13.93 2.36
N ARG A 5 13.17 12.65 2.46
CA ARG A 5 12.23 11.99 1.54
C ARG A 5 10.80 12.54 1.68
N TYR A 6 10.28 12.69 2.89
CA TYR A 6 8.95 13.26 3.11
C TYR A 6 8.90 14.74 2.73
N GLN A 7 9.96 15.50 3.00
CA GLN A 7 10.02 16.91 2.59
C GLN A 7 9.92 17.07 1.07
N ALA A 8 10.60 16.22 0.29
CA ALA A 8 10.56 16.29 -1.17
C ALA A 8 9.15 16.09 -1.76
N ILE A 9 8.39 15.13 -1.22
CA ILE A 9 6.99 14.92 -1.62
C ILE A 9 6.12 16.10 -1.16
N TRP A 10 6.32 16.58 0.06
CA TRP A 10 5.58 17.72 0.60
C TRP A 10 5.77 18.99 -0.25
N ASP A 11 7.00 19.29 -0.65
CA ASP A 11 7.29 20.47 -1.48
C ASP A 11 6.60 20.39 -2.85
N ARG A 12 6.52 19.18 -3.44
CA ARG A 12 5.79 18.94 -4.69
C ARG A 12 4.28 19.18 -4.52
N ILE A 13 3.70 18.69 -3.43
CA ILE A 13 2.29 18.93 -3.08
C ILE A 13 2.03 20.44 -2.92
N CYS A 14 2.90 21.16 -2.20
CA CYS A 14 2.77 22.62 -2.03
C CYS A 14 2.87 23.40 -3.35
N ARG A 15 3.55 22.87 -4.36
CA ARG A 15 3.61 23.44 -5.72
C ARG A 15 2.41 23.08 -6.60
N GLY A 16 1.47 22.28 -6.10
CA GLY A 16 0.29 21.84 -6.86
C GLY A 16 0.58 20.69 -7.84
N GLU A 17 1.69 19.98 -7.68
CA GLU A 17 1.96 18.77 -8.45
C GLU A 17 1.02 17.64 -8.03
N ARG A 18 0.72 16.73 -8.96
CA ARG A 18 -0.06 15.52 -8.67
C ARG A 18 0.87 14.43 -8.15
N ILE A 19 0.50 13.81 -7.04
CA ILE A 19 1.20 12.67 -6.45
C ILE A 19 0.32 11.43 -6.60
N LEU A 20 0.85 10.34 -7.14
CA LEU A 20 0.10 9.10 -7.32
C LEU A 20 0.22 8.21 -6.08
N LEU A 21 -0.93 7.85 -5.51
CA LEU A 21 -1.04 6.83 -4.46
C LEU A 21 -1.20 5.44 -5.07
N ASP A 22 -0.94 4.41 -4.27
CA ASP A 22 -1.22 3.02 -4.62
C ASP A 22 -2.73 2.69 -4.62
N GLY A 23 -3.04 1.44 -4.96
CA GLY A 23 -4.40 0.95 -5.09
C GLY A 23 -4.86 0.03 -3.96
N ALA A 24 -5.97 -0.67 -4.22
CA ALA A 24 -6.63 -1.53 -3.24
C ALA A 24 -5.88 -2.86 -2.98
N THR A 25 -4.98 -2.85 -1.99
CA THR A 25 -4.20 -4.04 -1.59
C THR A 25 -5.08 -5.23 -1.19
N GLY A 26 -6.17 -5.02 -0.44
CA GLY A 26 -7.07 -6.11 -0.01
C GLY A 26 -7.78 -6.82 -1.18
N THR A 27 -8.29 -6.06 -2.14
CA THR A 27 -8.90 -6.61 -3.37
C THR A 27 -7.88 -7.41 -4.18
N GLU A 28 -6.65 -6.92 -4.25
CA GLU A 28 -5.56 -7.58 -4.96
C GLU A 28 -5.06 -8.86 -4.24
N CYS A 29 -5.12 -8.91 -2.91
CA CYS A 29 -4.91 -10.12 -2.13
C CYS A 29 -5.99 -11.17 -2.43
N GLU A 30 -7.27 -10.78 -2.42
CA GLU A 30 -8.39 -11.67 -2.74
C GLU A 30 -8.26 -12.24 -4.15
N ARG A 31 -7.94 -11.39 -5.13
CA ARG A 31 -7.73 -11.78 -6.53
C ARG A 31 -6.60 -12.81 -6.70
N ARG A 32 -5.59 -12.78 -5.84
CA ARG A 32 -4.46 -13.72 -5.81
C ARG A 32 -4.72 -14.95 -4.92
N GLY A 33 -5.93 -15.12 -4.41
CA GLY A 33 -6.35 -16.30 -3.66
C GLY A 33 -6.08 -16.24 -2.15
N VAL A 34 -5.74 -15.08 -1.59
CA VAL A 34 -5.64 -14.92 -0.14
C VAL A 34 -7.05 -15.05 0.47
N PRO A 35 -7.28 -15.99 1.40
CA PRO A 35 -8.60 -16.19 1.98
C PRO A 35 -9.10 -14.94 2.71
N GLN A 36 -10.33 -14.52 2.43
CA GLN A 36 -11.02 -13.52 3.24
C GLN A 36 -11.28 -14.11 4.63
N VAL A 37 -10.75 -13.47 5.66
CA VAL A 37 -11.10 -13.78 7.04
C VAL A 37 -12.23 -12.84 7.46
N VAL A 38 -13.28 -13.42 8.04
CA VAL A 38 -14.46 -12.68 8.51
C VAL A 38 -14.02 -11.58 9.47
N ASN A 39 -14.46 -10.34 9.22
CA ASN A 39 -14.21 -9.14 10.02
C ASN A 39 -12.77 -8.59 10.09
N THR A 40 -11.80 -9.08 9.30
CA THR A 40 -10.41 -8.57 9.36
C THR A 40 -9.88 -7.95 8.06
N TRP A 41 -10.72 -7.80 7.02
CA TRP A 41 -10.42 -7.08 5.77
C TRP A 41 -8.97 -7.25 5.27
N ASN A 42 -8.54 -8.50 5.06
CA ASN A 42 -7.19 -8.88 4.57
C ASN A 42 -5.98 -8.42 5.40
N SER A 43 -6.17 -7.91 6.62
CA SER A 43 -5.05 -7.49 7.48
C SER A 43 -4.10 -8.65 7.80
N GLY A 44 -4.64 -9.86 7.93
CA GLY A 44 -3.87 -11.10 8.12
C GLY A 44 -3.01 -11.51 6.93
N ALA A 45 -3.20 -10.93 5.74
CA ALA A 45 -2.40 -11.27 4.55
C ALA A 45 -0.92 -10.92 4.76
N ALA A 46 -0.61 -9.83 5.47
CA ALA A 46 0.77 -9.44 5.75
C ALA A 46 1.53 -10.45 6.63
N LEU A 47 0.81 -11.26 7.42
CA LEU A 47 1.38 -12.31 8.25
C LEU A 47 1.37 -13.69 7.58
N SER A 48 0.29 -14.00 6.87
CA SER A 48 0.08 -15.33 6.27
C SER A 48 0.68 -15.48 4.88
N HIS A 49 0.68 -14.42 4.07
CA HIS A 49 1.14 -14.39 2.68
C HIS A 49 1.95 -13.10 2.40
N PRO A 50 3.03 -12.84 3.16
CA PRO A 50 3.81 -11.60 3.05
C PRO A 50 4.40 -11.38 1.64
N GLU A 51 4.70 -12.45 0.91
CA GLU A 51 5.18 -12.41 -0.46
C GLU A 51 4.13 -11.87 -1.45
N ILE A 52 2.85 -12.21 -1.24
CA ILE A 52 1.74 -11.69 -2.06
C ILE A 52 1.58 -10.19 -1.81
N VAL A 53 1.57 -9.78 -0.53
CA VAL A 53 1.48 -8.35 -0.17
C VAL A 53 2.65 -7.55 -0.74
N ARG A 54 3.87 -8.11 -0.69
CA ARG A 54 5.05 -7.48 -1.28
C ARG A 54 4.90 -7.31 -2.79
N ALA A 55 4.53 -8.38 -3.51
CA ALA A 55 4.36 -8.33 -4.96
C ALA A 55 3.32 -7.28 -5.37
N ILE A 56 2.21 -7.17 -4.63
CA ILE A 56 1.19 -6.13 -4.87
C ILE A 56 1.79 -4.73 -4.76
N HIS A 57 2.55 -4.45 -3.70
CA HIS A 57 3.18 -3.14 -3.52
C HIS A 57 4.27 -2.87 -4.58
N GLU A 58 5.05 -3.88 -4.97
CA GLU A 58 6.02 -3.78 -6.07
C GLU A 58 5.34 -3.44 -7.39
N GLU A 59 4.23 -4.11 -7.74
CA GLU A 59 3.46 -3.81 -8.95
C GLU A 59 2.87 -2.39 -8.93
N TYR A 60 2.41 -1.89 -7.77
CA TYR A 60 1.96 -0.50 -7.66
C TYR A 60 3.10 0.49 -7.88
N ILE A 61 4.30 0.21 -7.36
CA ILE A 61 5.49 1.02 -7.60
C ILE A 61 5.86 1.02 -9.08
N GLU A 62 5.81 -0.15 -9.74
CA GLU A 62 6.07 -0.28 -11.19
C GLU A 62 5.04 0.49 -12.03
N CYS A 63 3.79 0.58 -11.57
CA CYS A 63 2.74 1.40 -12.18
C CYS A 63 2.88 2.90 -11.90
N GLY A 64 3.88 3.31 -11.12
CA GLY A 64 4.21 4.71 -10.83
C GLY A 64 3.64 5.23 -9.52
N ALA A 65 3.14 4.38 -8.62
CA ALA A 65 2.77 4.82 -7.28
C ALA A 65 4.00 5.38 -6.55
N GLU A 66 3.85 6.58 -6.00
CA GLU A 66 4.90 7.31 -5.31
C GLU A 66 4.78 7.18 -3.78
N ILE A 67 3.60 6.75 -3.32
CA ILE A 67 3.27 6.49 -1.93
C ILE A 67 2.56 5.14 -1.85
N ILE A 68 3.03 4.29 -0.94
CA ILE A 68 2.44 3.00 -0.61
C ILE A 68 1.73 3.10 0.74
N ILE A 69 0.46 2.68 0.79
CA ILE A 69 -0.30 2.58 2.02
C ILE A 69 -0.04 1.21 2.65
N THR A 70 0.38 1.20 3.91
CA THR A 70 0.70 -0.05 4.62
C THR A 70 -0.56 -0.90 4.81
N ASN A 71 -0.44 -2.23 4.61
CA ASN A 71 -1.52 -3.19 4.88
C ASN A 71 -1.73 -3.42 6.39
N THR A 72 -2.17 -2.39 7.11
CA THR A 72 -2.32 -2.37 8.58
C THR A 72 -3.71 -1.97 9.04
N PHE A 73 -4.66 -1.80 8.12
CA PHE A 73 -6.05 -1.53 8.48
C PHE A 73 -6.64 -2.76 9.18
N SER A 74 -7.25 -2.58 10.36
CA SER A 74 -7.87 -3.68 11.12
C SER A 74 -6.91 -4.83 11.51
N SER A 75 -5.65 -4.51 11.85
CA SER A 75 -4.62 -5.47 12.25
C SER A 75 -4.37 -5.54 13.78
N SER A 76 -5.35 -5.17 14.60
CA SER A 76 -5.27 -5.11 16.08
C SER A 76 -5.98 -6.25 16.77
#